data_AF-A0A3E5GW66-F1
#
_entry.id   AF-A0A3E5GW66-F1
#
_cell.length_a   1.000
_cell.length_b   1.000
_cell.length_c   1.000
_cell.angle_alpha   90.00
_cell.angle_beta   90.00
_cell.angle_gamma   90.00
#
_symmetry.space_group_name_H-M   'P 1'
#
loop_
_entity.id
_entity.type
_entity.pdbx_description
1 polymer ?
#
loop_
_entity_poly.entity_id
_entity_poly.type
_entity_poly.pdbx_seq_one_letter_code
_entity_poly.pdbx_strand_id
1 'polypeptide(L)' 'MEYIKNKNIQITFTIKEDLYFQFKTFCKAEKKNPAAVLKEFIKKYVEERENKNNEQEEKNYVD' A
#
# COMPACT_ATOMS: atom_id res chain seq x y z
N MET A 1 -12.33 -27.82 -10.80
CA MET A 1 -11.68 -26.57 -10.38
C MET A 1 -11.36 -26.71 -8.90
N GLU A 2 -10.09 -26.97 -8.55
CA GLU A 2 -9.69 -26.99 -7.13
C GLU A 2 -9.93 -25.61 -6.51
N TYR A 3 -10.67 -25.58 -5.41
CA TYR A 3 -10.92 -24.36 -4.67
C TYR A 3 -9.64 -23.97 -3.91
N ILE A 4 -8.86 -23.03 -4.47
CA ILE A 4 -7.69 -22.48 -3.79
C ILE A 4 -8.17 -21.67 -2.57
N LYS A 5 -8.09 -22.30 -1.40
CA LYS A 5 -8.59 -21.76 -0.12
C LYS A 5 -7.77 -20.57 0.39
N ASN A 6 -6.50 -20.46 -0.02
CA ASN A 6 -5.63 -19.34 0.32
C ASN A 6 -5.74 -18.23 -0.72
N LYS A 7 -6.54 -17.20 -0.41
CA LYS A 7 -6.66 -15.97 -1.21
C LYS A 7 -5.48 -15.00 -1.01
N ASN A 8 -4.36 -15.47 -0.47
CA ASN A 8 -3.18 -14.64 -0.26
C ASN A 8 -2.42 -14.53 -1.58
N ILE A 9 -2.11 -13.30 -1.97
CA ILE A 9 -1.31 -13.01 -3.17
C ILE A 9 0.14 -12.84 -2.71
N GLN A 10 1.06 -13.51 -3.41
CA GLN A 10 2.48 -13.26 -3.28
C GLN A 10 2.93 -12.35 -4.43
N ILE A 11 3.61 -11.26 -4.10
CA ILE A 11 4.10 -10.27 -5.07
C ILE A 11 5.60 -10.12 -4.85
N THR A 12 6.36 -10.16 -5.95
CA THR A 12 7.78 -9.83 -5.96
C THR A 12 7.98 -8.59 -6.82
N PHE A 13 8.72 -7.61 -6.30
CA PHE A 13 9.00 -6.36 -6.98
C PHE A 13 10.40 -5.88 -6.63
N THR A 14 10.97 -5.05 -7.51
CA THR A 14 12.29 -4.46 -7.33
C THR A 14 12.13 -3.03 -6.84
N ILE A 15 12.99 -2.61 -5.91
CA ILE A 15 13.08 -1.23 -5.43
C ILE A 15 14.53 -0.77 -5.40
N LYS A 16 14.73 0.54 -5.35
CA LYS A 16 16.05 1.11 -5.11
C LYS A 16 16.56 0.71 -3.72
N GLU A 17 17.86 0.45 -3.64
CA GLU A 17 18.51 -0.08 -2.44
C GLU A 17 18.46 0.90 -1.26
N ASP A 18 18.67 2.19 -1.52
CA ASP A 18 18.55 3.27 -0.53
C ASP A 18 17.15 3.31 0.10
N LEU A 19 16.12 3.20 -0.71
CA LEU A 19 14.72 3.14 -0.26
C LEU A 19 14.46 1.88 0.57
N TYR A 20 15.01 0.73 0.18
CA TYR A 20 14.92 -0.50 0.96
C TYR A 20 15.54 -0.33 2.35
N PHE A 21 16.72 0.29 2.45
CA PHE A 21 17.40 0.51 3.73
C PHE A 21 16.65 1.48 4.64
N GLN A 22 16.10 2.56 4.07
CA GLN A 22 15.24 3.48 4.82
C GLN A 22 14.02 2.74 5.38
N PHE A 23 13.32 1.98 4.53
CA PHE A 23 12.16 1.18 4.94
C PHE A 23 12.52 0.14 6.03
N LYS A 24 13.63 -0.58 5.85
CA LYS A 24 14.12 -1.56 6.83
C LYS A 24 14.42 -0.91 8.18
N THR A 25 15.02 0.28 8.18
CA THR A 25 15.35 1.04 9.40
C THR A 25 14.07 1.50 10.10
N PHE A 26 13.10 2.00 9.33
CA PHE A 26 11.77 2.36 9.84
C PHE A 26 11.08 1.18 10.53
N CYS A 27 11.00 0.00 9.88
CA CYS A 27 10.35 -1.17 10.48
C CYS A 27 11.03 -1.61 11.78
N LYS A 28 12.36 -1.51 11.87
CA LYS A 28 13.12 -1.82 13.09
C LYS A 28 12.81 -0.85 14.23
N ALA A 29 12.78 0.46 13.93
CA ALA A 29 12.48 1.49 14.93
C ALA A 29 11.07 1.32 15.51
N GLU A 30 10.10 1.05 14.65
CA GLU A 30 8.69 0.84 15.02
C GLU A 30 8.41 -0.55 15.62
N LYS A 31 9.39 -1.47 15.59
CA LYS A 31 9.23 -2.89 15.97
C LYS A 31 8.06 -3.58 15.25
N LYS A 32 7.82 -3.21 13.99
CA LYS A 32 6.71 -3.73 13.17
C LYS A 32 7.21 -4.71 12.10
N ASN A 33 6.36 -5.68 11.76
CA ASN A 33 6.64 -6.62 10.66
C ASN A 33 6.60 -5.87 9.31
N PRO A 34 7.65 -5.98 8.46
CA PRO A 34 7.69 -5.32 7.15
C PRO A 34 6.48 -5.58 6.26
N ALA A 35 5.94 -6.81 6.25
CA ALA A 35 4.77 -7.16 5.44
C ALA A 35 3.49 -6.44 5.93
N ALA A 36 3.35 -6.26 7.26
CA ALA A 36 2.24 -5.53 7.83
C ALA A 36 2.33 -4.03 7.49
N VAL A 37 3.52 -3.44 7.61
CA VAL A 37 3.76 -2.04 7.25
C VAL A 37 3.47 -1.78 5.77
N LEU A 38 3.96 -2.65 4.87
CA LEU A 38 3.65 -2.53 3.43
C LEU A 38 2.14 -2.60 3.16
N LYS A 39 1.43 -3.52 3.82
CA LYS A 39 -0.03 -3.63 3.69
C LYS A 39 -0.74 -2.35 4.13
N GLU A 40 -0.34 -1.77 5.26
CA GLU A 40 -0.89 -0.50 5.76
C GLU A 40 -0.61 0.66 4.80
N PHE A 41 0.62 0.76 4.29
CA PHE A 41 1.01 1.81 3.34
C PHE A 41 0.25 1.72 2.02
N ILE A 42 0.10 0.50 1.48
CA ILE A 42 -0.68 0.27 0.26
C ILE A 42 -2.15 0.66 0.50
N LYS A 43 -2.74 0.23 1.62
CA LYS A 43 -4.12 0.58 1.96
C LYS A 43 -4.31 2.09 2.03
N LYS A 44 -3.45 2.78 2.79
CA LYS A 44 -3.50 4.24 2.93
C LYS A 44 -3.33 4.95 1.59
N TYR A 45 -2.42 4.48 0.74
CA TYR A 45 -2.19 5.05 -0.59
C TYR A 45 -3.41 4.91 -1.51
N VAL A 46 -4.11 3.78 -1.46
CA VAL A 46 -5.34 3.56 -2.23
C VAL A 46 -6.46 4.45 -1.71
N GLU A 47 -6.69 4.49 -0.40
CA GLU A 47 -7.70 5.34 0.24
C GLU A 47 -7.48 6.83 -0.08
N GLU A 48 -6.24 7.32 0.00
CA GLU A 48 -5.89 8.70 -0.36
C GLU A 48 -6.13 9.00 -1.84
N ARG A 49 -5.98 8.02 -2.74
CA ARG A 49 -6.26 8.19 -4.17
C ARG A 49 -7.74 8.17 -4.49
N GLU A 50 -8.50 7.28 -3.86
CA GLU A 50 -9.95 7.21 -4.04
C GLU A 50 -10.62 8.49 -3.55
N ASN A 51 -10.20 9.01 -2.39
CA ASN A 51 -10.73 10.28 -1.86
C ASN A 51 -10.40 11.47 -2.77
N LYS A 52 -9.18 11.54 -3.33
CA LYS A 52 -8.82 12.61 -4.26
C LYS A 52 -9.61 12.56 -5.56
N ASN A 53 -9.89 11.37 -6.08
CA ASN A 53 -10.71 11.21 -7.27
C ASN A 53 -12.16 11.64 -6.99
N ASN A 54 -12.72 11.27 -5.83
CA ASN A 54 -14.08 11.68 -5.44
C ASN A 54 -14.18 13.21 -5.21
N GLU A 55 -13.19 13.84 -4.56
CA GLU A 55 -13.14 15.31 -4.41
C GLU A 55 -13.00 16.05 -5.75
N GLN A 56 -12.35 15.42 -6.73
CA GLN A 56 -12.18 15.98 -8.07
C GLN A 56 -13.43 15.78 -8.94
N GLU A 57 -14.18 14.70 -8.73
CA GLU A 57 -15.51 14.50 -9.33
C GLU A 57 -16.55 15.47 -8.75
N GLU A 58 -16.62 15.66 -7.43
CA GLU A 58 -17.55 16.63 -6.81
C GLU A 58 -17.33 18.07 -7.32
N LYS A 59 -16.09 18.48 -7.54
CA LYS A 59 -15.78 19.82 -8.11
C LYS A 59 -16.24 19.97 -9.56
N ASN A 60 -16.29 18.89 -10.34
CA ASN A 60 -16.77 18.93 -11.72
C ASN A 60 -18.31 18.95 -11.83
N TYR A 61 -19.05 18.69 -10.75
CA TYR A 61 -20.52 18.74 -10.71
C TYR A 61 -21.08 20.05 -10.15
N VAL A 62 -20.23 20.94 -9.64
CA VAL A 62 -20.63 22.20 -8.97
C VAL A 62 -20.32 23.45 -9.82
N ASP A 63 -19.72 23.29 -11.01
CA ASP A 63 -19.54 24.36 -12.02
C ASP A 63 -20.62 24.29 -13.11
#